data_AF-A0A3B8XA21-F1
#
_entry.id   AF-A0A3B8XA21-F1
#
_cell.length_a   1.000
_cell.length_b   1.000
_cell.length_c   1.000
_cell.angle_alpha   90.00
_cell.angle_beta   90.00
_cell.angle_gamma   90.00
#
_symmetry.space_group_name_H-M   'P 1'
#
loop_
_entity.id
_entity.type
_entity.pdbx_description
1 polymer ?
#
loop_
_entity_poly.entity_id
_entity_poly.type
_entity_poly.pdbx_seq_one_letter_code
_entity_poly.pdbx_strand_id
1 'polypeptide(L)'
;TLENTIFGDYGFQKDPALVADILQKHIEKNPDCDTIYYDLLGLALQDTDADAAEKAFRIHIDRGDTESYYSLAVLYLNRGDEAEAYAIAEEGARKGAINCRRFKSGMEQERFLEHSQEEQEALHREIAEGLDYAIAHHDRYACFVKGCCLYCGYLGYPEDLEQALEVVERGCEMGHNSCFWLKAVLLEALERDGVAKASLQAARLGDREKFTLEQVARGYVSGKLSKHAEEIEEYWLKEYLAANPEEEDTKDSLGAIAVYPRGFYYAMDVEEDLDLEDLASQVDARGFDVVHFSETLTRITKALSLEGCHVAMLVDKDGYMKDLPDNMAGTLVYGHGNEIRGTVVFVLEDDNDYSLMPMKGLQRVYMFIQLLMAATGGLVRQPTSEELESIGAEDGGFEEYDDPDIFDGDEEEDMVSEDTYEEPKELTVPVNKVLEGISQCNLCIDTLFVTLTPEYGFASTEDLFYDLGLMNAIEKNIKAHGGYMIDEWQYVDARQVPMDIRSRVRFK
;
A
#
# COMPACT_ATOMS: atom_id res chain seq x y z
N THR A 1 -5.07 -15.55 -11.07
CA THR A 1 -6.17 -16.53 -11.28
C THR A 1 -7.34 -15.81 -11.92
N LEU A 2 -8.33 -16.52 -12.51
CA LEU A 2 -9.50 -15.86 -13.12
C LEU A 2 -10.25 -14.97 -12.11
N GLU A 3 -10.34 -15.43 -10.86
CA GLU A 3 -10.88 -14.68 -9.73
C GLU A 3 -10.16 -13.34 -9.50
N ASN A 4 -8.82 -13.33 -9.45
CA ASN A 4 -8.05 -12.08 -9.30
C ASN A 4 -8.30 -11.09 -10.46
N THR A 5 -8.54 -11.58 -11.68
CA THR A 5 -8.88 -10.74 -12.83
C THR A 5 -10.31 -10.19 -12.75
N ILE A 6 -11.23 -10.87 -12.06
CA ILE A 6 -12.58 -10.34 -11.78
C ILE A 6 -12.52 -9.19 -10.77
N PHE A 7 -11.75 -9.34 -9.69
CA PHE A 7 -11.73 -8.40 -8.56
C PHE A 7 -10.65 -7.32 -8.64
N GLY A 8 -9.55 -7.56 -9.37
CA GLY A 8 -8.40 -6.67 -9.43
C GLY A 8 -7.41 -6.83 -8.27
N ASP A 9 -7.40 -8.00 -7.62
CA ASP A 9 -6.58 -8.27 -6.44
C ASP A 9 -5.14 -8.68 -6.80
N TYR A 10 -4.20 -8.55 -5.86
CA TYR A 10 -2.81 -9.00 -5.97
C TYR A 10 -2.06 -8.46 -7.21
N GLY A 11 -2.36 -7.23 -7.64
CA GLY A 11 -1.70 -6.59 -8.78
C GLY A 11 -2.21 -7.03 -10.16
N PHE A 12 -3.31 -7.77 -10.23
CA PHE A 12 -3.97 -8.09 -11.51
C PHE A 12 -4.85 -6.94 -11.97
N GLN A 13 -4.81 -6.62 -13.27
CA GLN A 13 -5.77 -5.66 -13.84
C GLN A 13 -7.18 -6.28 -13.81
N LYS A 14 -8.13 -5.51 -13.26
CA LYS A 14 -9.54 -5.87 -13.26
C LYS A 14 -10.10 -5.88 -14.69
N ASP A 15 -10.42 -7.06 -15.20
CA ASP A 15 -11.07 -7.26 -16.51
C ASP A 15 -12.10 -8.42 -16.44
N PRO A 16 -13.24 -8.19 -15.77
CA PRO A 16 -14.31 -9.18 -15.69
C PRO A 16 -14.92 -9.52 -17.07
N ALA A 17 -14.84 -8.62 -18.05
CA ALA A 17 -15.37 -8.86 -19.39
C ALA A 17 -14.57 -9.93 -20.14
N LEU A 18 -13.23 -9.87 -20.05
CA LEU A 18 -12.35 -10.91 -20.59
C LEU A 18 -12.61 -12.25 -19.91
N VAL A 19 -12.74 -12.27 -18.58
CA VAL A 19 -13.03 -13.49 -17.84
C VAL A 19 -14.38 -14.09 -18.26
N ALA A 20 -15.41 -13.28 -18.41
CA ALA A 20 -16.72 -13.73 -18.89
C ALA A 20 -16.65 -14.36 -20.29
N ASP A 21 -15.94 -13.74 -21.25
CA ASP A 21 -15.76 -14.28 -22.61
C ASP A 21 -15.03 -15.64 -22.60
N ILE A 22 -13.96 -15.76 -21.79
CA ILE A 22 -13.22 -17.02 -21.62
C ILE A 22 -14.13 -18.11 -21.05
N LEU A 23 -14.85 -17.80 -19.96
CA LEU A 23 -15.70 -18.76 -19.26
C LEU A 23 -16.90 -19.19 -20.10
N GLN A 24 -17.57 -18.28 -20.81
CA GLN A 24 -18.65 -18.62 -21.74
C GLN A 24 -18.18 -19.59 -22.82
N LYS A 25 -17.05 -19.31 -23.48
CA LYS A 25 -16.48 -20.20 -24.49
C LYS A 25 -16.08 -21.56 -23.92
N HIS A 26 -15.57 -21.60 -22.68
CA HIS A 26 -15.21 -22.85 -22.02
C HIS A 26 -16.44 -23.70 -21.72
N ILE A 27 -17.47 -23.11 -21.10
CA ILE A 27 -18.72 -23.76 -20.72
C ILE A 27 -19.50 -24.23 -21.96
N GLU A 28 -19.54 -23.44 -23.03
CA GLU A 28 -20.18 -23.83 -24.29
C GLU A 28 -19.53 -25.09 -24.90
N LYS A 29 -18.20 -25.18 -24.83
CA LYS A 29 -17.46 -26.35 -25.32
C LYS A 29 -17.52 -27.54 -24.36
N ASN A 30 -17.65 -27.28 -23.06
CA ASN A 30 -17.63 -28.28 -22.00
C ASN A 30 -18.79 -28.03 -21.01
N PRO A 31 -20.04 -28.39 -21.35
CA PRO A 31 -21.20 -28.13 -20.48
C PRO A 31 -21.12 -28.87 -19.14
N ASP A 32 -20.39 -29.97 -19.08
CA ASP A 32 -20.17 -30.78 -17.87
C ASP A 32 -18.89 -30.36 -17.12
N CYS A 33 -18.36 -29.16 -17.39
CA CYS A 33 -17.23 -28.61 -16.64
C CYS A 33 -17.56 -28.47 -15.14
N ASP A 34 -16.51 -28.28 -14.36
CA ASP A 34 -16.60 -28.03 -12.92
C ASP A 34 -17.59 -26.88 -12.64
N THR A 35 -18.34 -27.04 -11.56
CA THR A 35 -19.41 -26.14 -11.15
C THR A 35 -18.84 -24.75 -10.84
N ILE A 36 -17.61 -24.65 -10.34
CA ILE A 36 -16.93 -23.38 -10.02
C ILE A 36 -16.87 -22.40 -11.19
N TYR A 37 -16.82 -22.90 -12.45
CA TYR A 37 -16.81 -22.02 -13.62
C TYR A 37 -18.11 -21.25 -13.81
N TYR A 38 -19.25 -21.80 -13.34
CA TYR A 38 -20.52 -21.09 -13.36
C TYR A 38 -20.58 -20.00 -12.29
N ASP A 39 -20.00 -20.21 -11.11
CA ASP A 39 -19.92 -19.18 -10.07
C ASP A 39 -19.00 -18.03 -10.51
N LEU A 40 -17.80 -18.33 -11.02
CA LEU A 40 -16.89 -17.33 -11.58
C LEU A 40 -17.52 -16.58 -12.76
N LEU A 41 -18.30 -17.26 -13.61
CA LEU A 41 -19.02 -16.61 -14.69
C LEU A 41 -20.07 -15.64 -14.15
N GLY A 42 -20.80 -16.04 -13.11
CA GLY A 42 -21.75 -15.17 -12.43
C GLY A 42 -21.09 -13.92 -11.85
N LEU A 43 -19.96 -14.09 -11.15
CA LEU A 43 -19.20 -12.99 -10.57
C LEU A 43 -18.65 -12.02 -11.63
N ALA A 44 -18.21 -12.54 -12.78
CA ALA A 44 -17.73 -11.73 -13.91
C ALA A 44 -18.86 -10.94 -14.60
N LEU A 45 -20.08 -11.47 -14.60
CA LEU A 45 -21.22 -10.87 -15.31
C LEU A 45 -22.09 -9.96 -14.44
N GLN A 46 -22.00 -10.02 -13.11
CA GLN A 46 -22.97 -9.38 -12.21
C GLN A 46 -23.20 -7.87 -12.47
N ASP A 47 -22.17 -7.15 -12.91
CA ASP A 47 -22.23 -5.71 -13.18
C ASP A 47 -22.64 -5.37 -14.63
N THR A 48 -22.55 -6.33 -15.56
CA THR A 48 -22.70 -6.08 -17.01
C THR A 48 -23.90 -6.79 -17.63
N ASP A 49 -24.19 -8.01 -17.20
CA ASP A 49 -25.35 -8.81 -17.61
C ASP A 49 -25.87 -9.59 -16.40
N ALA A 50 -26.66 -8.89 -15.59
CA ALA A 50 -27.16 -9.44 -14.35
C ALA A 50 -28.02 -10.70 -14.59
N ASP A 51 -28.83 -10.75 -15.66
CA ASP A 51 -29.71 -11.89 -15.95
C ASP A 51 -28.89 -13.15 -16.29
N ALA A 52 -27.81 -12.98 -17.07
CA ALA A 52 -26.88 -14.06 -17.34
C ALA A 52 -26.12 -14.48 -16.06
N ALA A 53 -25.76 -13.54 -15.21
CA ALA A 53 -25.13 -13.83 -13.91
C ALA A 53 -26.05 -14.67 -13.01
N GLU A 54 -27.32 -14.26 -12.87
CA GLU A 54 -28.33 -15.00 -12.12
C GLU A 54 -28.47 -16.43 -12.62
N LYS A 55 -28.56 -16.61 -13.95
CA LYS A 55 -28.65 -17.93 -14.55
C LYS A 55 -27.43 -18.79 -14.23
N ALA A 56 -26.23 -18.21 -14.24
CA ALA A 56 -25.00 -18.92 -13.92
C ALA A 56 -24.99 -19.39 -12.45
N PHE A 57 -25.33 -18.50 -11.50
CA PHE A 57 -25.43 -18.88 -10.08
C PHE A 57 -26.51 -19.93 -9.83
N ARG A 58 -27.68 -19.85 -10.49
CA ARG A 58 -28.74 -20.87 -10.35
C ARG A 58 -28.30 -22.23 -10.88
N ILE A 59 -27.56 -22.28 -12.00
CA ILE A 59 -26.98 -23.54 -12.50
C ILE A 59 -25.98 -24.11 -11.48
N HIS A 60 -25.16 -23.27 -10.85
CA HIS A 60 -24.23 -23.69 -9.81
C HIS A 60 -24.96 -24.36 -8.63
N ILE A 61 -26.01 -23.67 -8.13
CA ILE A 61 -26.87 -24.15 -7.04
C ILE A 61 -27.57 -25.48 -7.41
N ASP A 62 -28.13 -25.57 -8.62
CA ASP A 62 -28.84 -26.77 -9.08
C ASP A 62 -27.92 -28.00 -9.20
N ARG A 63 -26.61 -27.77 -9.37
CA ARG A 63 -25.58 -28.83 -9.37
C ARG A 63 -25.11 -29.23 -7.97
N GLY A 64 -25.69 -28.64 -6.93
CA GLY A 64 -25.52 -29.07 -5.54
C GLY A 64 -24.50 -28.30 -4.73
N ASP A 65 -23.91 -27.23 -5.29
CA ASP A 65 -22.99 -26.37 -4.57
C ASP A 65 -23.75 -25.28 -3.80
N THR A 66 -23.44 -25.14 -2.51
CA THR A 66 -24.13 -24.22 -1.62
C THR A 66 -23.53 -22.81 -1.61
N GLU A 67 -22.34 -22.58 -2.16
CA GLU A 67 -21.66 -21.28 -2.05
C GLU A 67 -22.32 -20.19 -2.91
N SER A 68 -22.85 -20.52 -4.09
CA SER A 68 -23.52 -19.52 -4.95
C SER A 68 -24.84 -18.98 -4.39
N TYR A 69 -25.39 -19.55 -3.32
CA TYR A 69 -26.52 -18.91 -2.63
C TYR A 69 -26.13 -17.51 -2.13
N TYR A 70 -24.89 -17.33 -1.67
CA TYR A 70 -24.42 -16.02 -1.21
C TYR A 70 -24.29 -15.06 -2.40
N SER A 71 -23.61 -15.47 -3.46
CA SER A 71 -23.42 -14.67 -4.68
C SER A 71 -24.76 -14.25 -5.30
N LEU A 72 -25.74 -15.16 -5.33
CA LEU A 72 -27.09 -14.89 -5.82
C LEU A 72 -27.87 -13.92 -4.90
N ALA A 73 -27.73 -14.05 -3.57
CA ALA A 73 -28.35 -13.12 -2.63
C ALA A 73 -27.79 -11.71 -2.78
N VAL A 74 -26.46 -11.58 -2.93
CA VAL A 74 -25.79 -10.28 -3.19
C VAL A 74 -26.26 -9.68 -4.51
N LEU A 75 -26.42 -10.48 -5.56
CA LEU A 75 -26.94 -10.02 -6.85
C LEU A 75 -28.34 -9.40 -6.72
N TYR A 76 -29.25 -10.03 -5.98
CA TYR A 76 -30.60 -9.49 -5.73
C TYR A 76 -30.55 -8.19 -4.89
N LEU A 77 -29.69 -8.15 -3.87
CA LEU A 77 -29.51 -6.95 -3.06
C LEU A 77 -29.01 -5.76 -3.91
N ASN A 78 -28.03 -6.00 -4.79
CA ASN A 78 -27.50 -4.98 -5.71
C ASN A 78 -28.54 -4.46 -6.69
N ARG A 79 -29.58 -5.25 -7.01
CA ARG A 79 -30.73 -4.83 -7.82
C ARG A 79 -31.81 -4.11 -7.02
N GLY A 80 -31.67 -4.03 -5.69
CA GLY A 80 -32.67 -3.46 -4.78
C GLY A 80 -33.83 -4.40 -4.46
N ASP A 81 -33.70 -5.71 -4.76
CA ASP A 81 -34.71 -6.72 -4.40
C ASP A 81 -34.32 -7.40 -3.08
N GLU A 82 -34.47 -6.66 -1.99
CA GLU A 82 -34.09 -7.13 -0.65
C GLU A 82 -34.89 -8.35 -0.19
N ALA A 83 -36.16 -8.46 -0.60
CA ALA A 83 -37.03 -9.57 -0.20
C ALA A 83 -36.54 -10.88 -0.81
N GLU A 84 -36.18 -10.86 -2.10
CA GLU A 84 -35.63 -12.03 -2.77
C GLU A 84 -34.20 -12.33 -2.28
N ALA A 85 -33.37 -11.30 -2.06
CA ALA A 85 -32.04 -11.46 -1.47
C ALA A 85 -32.11 -12.21 -0.12
N TYR A 86 -33.04 -11.82 0.74
CA TYR A 86 -33.28 -12.47 2.02
C TYR A 86 -33.73 -13.93 1.85
N ALA A 87 -34.71 -14.19 0.98
CA ALA A 87 -35.23 -15.53 0.74
C ALA A 87 -34.15 -16.51 0.24
N ILE A 88 -33.29 -16.06 -0.68
CA ILE A 88 -32.15 -16.84 -1.18
C ILE A 88 -31.14 -17.11 -0.06
N ALA A 89 -30.77 -16.09 0.72
CA ALA A 89 -29.86 -16.27 1.84
C ALA A 89 -30.42 -17.21 2.91
N GLU A 90 -31.72 -17.16 3.18
CA GLU A 90 -32.39 -18.10 4.10
C GLU A 90 -32.33 -19.54 3.60
N GLU A 91 -32.58 -19.77 2.31
CA GLU A 91 -32.44 -21.10 1.72
C GLU A 91 -30.99 -21.60 1.79
N GLY A 92 -30.02 -20.76 1.42
CA GLY A 92 -28.60 -21.11 1.50
C GLY A 92 -28.17 -21.46 2.92
N ALA A 93 -28.57 -20.65 3.91
CA ALA A 93 -28.30 -20.90 5.32
C ALA A 93 -28.87 -22.24 5.81
N ARG A 94 -30.10 -22.59 5.39
CA ARG A 94 -30.75 -23.89 5.67
C ARG A 94 -30.00 -25.06 5.02
N LYS A 95 -29.39 -24.85 3.86
CA LYS A 95 -28.59 -25.88 3.16
C LYS A 95 -27.14 -25.96 3.61
N GLY A 96 -26.70 -25.08 4.52
CA GLY A 96 -25.36 -25.12 5.12
C GLY A 96 -24.38 -24.11 4.53
N ALA A 97 -24.81 -23.21 3.63
CA ALA A 97 -23.98 -22.12 3.13
C ALA A 97 -23.62 -21.16 4.26
N ILE A 98 -22.36 -21.17 4.67
CA ILE A 98 -21.88 -20.39 5.82
C ILE A 98 -21.99 -18.88 5.52
N ASN A 99 -21.62 -18.47 4.30
CA ASN A 99 -21.68 -17.08 3.85
C ASN A 99 -23.10 -16.49 3.86
N CYS A 100 -24.13 -17.31 3.65
CA CYS A 100 -25.52 -16.86 3.73
C CYS A 100 -25.97 -16.56 5.17
N ARG A 101 -25.48 -17.33 6.15
CA ARG A 101 -25.76 -17.06 7.58
C ARG A 101 -25.18 -15.72 8.00
N ARG A 102 -23.95 -15.42 7.55
CA ARG A 102 -23.32 -14.10 7.70
C ARG A 102 -24.16 -12.99 7.06
N PHE A 103 -24.54 -13.16 5.80
CA PHE A 103 -25.28 -12.16 5.04
C PHE A 103 -26.61 -11.79 5.72
N LYS A 104 -27.35 -12.79 6.22
CA LYS A 104 -28.58 -12.57 7.00
C LYS A 104 -28.35 -11.69 8.22
N SER A 105 -27.31 -11.97 9.00
CA SER A 105 -26.97 -11.18 10.20
C SER A 105 -26.78 -9.69 9.86
N GLY A 106 -26.09 -9.40 8.75
CA GLY A 106 -25.88 -8.03 8.28
C GLY A 106 -27.17 -7.34 7.82
N MET A 107 -28.00 -8.02 7.02
CA MET A 107 -29.27 -7.45 6.54
C MET A 107 -30.26 -7.13 7.67
N GLU A 108 -30.25 -7.95 8.72
CA GLU A 108 -31.18 -7.83 9.82
C GLU A 108 -30.76 -6.78 10.85
N GLN A 109 -29.50 -6.33 10.85
CA GLN A 109 -29.00 -5.37 11.82
C GLN A 109 -29.83 -4.07 11.85
N GLU A 110 -30.17 -3.53 10.69
CA GLU A 110 -30.93 -2.28 10.58
C GLU A 110 -32.42 -2.47 10.92
N ARG A 111 -32.97 -3.66 10.64
CA ARG A 111 -34.39 -3.99 10.82
C ARG A 111 -34.71 -4.64 12.16
N PHE A 112 -33.70 -5.09 12.88
CA PHE A 112 -33.87 -5.85 14.13
C PHE A 112 -34.80 -5.15 15.11
N LEU A 113 -34.62 -3.84 15.28
CA LEU A 113 -35.42 -3.03 16.20
C LEU A 113 -36.85 -2.74 15.69
N GLU A 114 -37.14 -2.98 14.41
CA GLU A 114 -38.46 -2.82 13.80
C GLU A 114 -39.37 -4.02 14.07
N HIS A 115 -38.78 -5.18 14.42
CA HIS A 115 -39.51 -6.39 14.74
C HIS A 115 -40.18 -6.36 16.11
N SER A 116 -41.21 -7.19 16.29
CA SER A 116 -41.75 -7.45 17.63
C SER A 116 -40.74 -8.17 18.52
N GLN A 117 -40.93 -8.10 19.84
CA GLN A 117 -40.02 -8.76 20.78
C GLN A 117 -39.90 -10.28 20.54
N GLU A 118 -41.00 -10.96 20.20
CA GLU A 118 -40.99 -12.40 19.91
C GLU A 118 -40.20 -12.73 18.65
N GLU A 119 -40.32 -11.89 17.62
CA GLU A 119 -39.54 -12.01 16.37
C GLU A 119 -38.06 -11.71 16.61
N GLN A 120 -37.73 -10.69 17.41
CA GLN A 120 -36.36 -10.38 17.81
C GLN A 120 -35.71 -11.55 18.55
N GLU A 121 -36.44 -12.19 19.49
CA GLU A 121 -35.95 -13.35 20.23
C GLU A 121 -35.79 -14.60 19.34
N ALA A 122 -36.65 -14.77 18.33
CA ALA A 122 -36.50 -15.84 17.35
C ALA A 122 -35.29 -15.61 16.44
N LEU A 123 -35.15 -14.39 15.93
CA LEU A 123 -34.09 -13.97 15.03
C LEU A 123 -32.71 -13.98 15.70
N HIS A 124 -32.63 -13.49 16.94
CA HIS A 124 -31.41 -13.58 17.76
C HIS A 124 -30.95 -15.04 17.90
N ARG A 125 -31.86 -15.96 18.22
CA ARG A 125 -31.52 -17.39 18.35
C ARG A 125 -30.99 -17.96 17.04
N GLU A 126 -31.63 -17.66 15.92
CA GLU A 126 -31.20 -18.13 14.60
C GLU A 126 -29.80 -17.61 14.24
N ILE A 127 -29.56 -16.30 14.42
CA ILE A 127 -28.26 -15.67 14.16
C ILE A 127 -27.19 -16.25 15.08
N ALA A 128 -27.50 -16.42 16.36
CA ALA A 128 -26.55 -16.96 17.33
C ALA A 128 -26.16 -18.41 17.01
N GLU A 129 -27.13 -19.28 16.75
CA GLU A 129 -26.86 -20.66 16.31
C GLU A 129 -26.10 -20.69 14.98
N GLY A 130 -26.41 -19.76 14.07
CA GLY A 130 -25.73 -19.62 12.78
C GLY A 130 -24.26 -19.26 12.92
N LEU A 131 -23.95 -18.25 13.74
CA LEU A 131 -22.58 -17.81 14.02
C LEU A 131 -21.79 -18.88 14.79
N ASP A 132 -22.40 -19.52 15.79
CA ASP A 132 -21.75 -20.60 16.55
C ASP A 132 -21.39 -21.79 15.67
N TYR A 133 -22.30 -22.18 14.78
CA TYR A 133 -22.03 -23.21 13.79
C TYR A 133 -20.87 -22.81 12.87
N ALA A 134 -20.87 -21.58 12.33
CA ALA A 134 -19.81 -21.10 11.44
C ALA A 134 -18.44 -21.10 12.13
N ILE A 135 -18.37 -20.60 13.37
CA ILE A 135 -17.15 -20.59 14.18
C ILE A 135 -16.64 -22.01 14.44
N ALA A 136 -17.54 -22.95 14.74
CA ALA A 136 -17.19 -24.36 14.93
C ALA A 136 -16.62 -25.03 13.66
N HIS A 137 -16.88 -24.46 12.49
CA HIS A 137 -16.36 -24.90 11.19
C HIS A 137 -15.23 -23.99 10.68
N HIS A 138 -14.52 -23.32 11.59
CA HIS A 138 -13.35 -22.49 11.30
C HIS A 138 -13.63 -21.26 10.43
N ASP A 139 -14.86 -20.73 10.44
CA ASP A 139 -15.13 -19.42 9.87
C ASP A 139 -14.58 -18.31 10.77
N ARG A 140 -13.46 -17.76 10.33
CA ARG A 140 -12.74 -16.68 10.99
C ARG A 140 -13.46 -15.32 10.94
N TYR A 141 -14.30 -15.08 9.95
CA TYR A 141 -15.10 -13.86 9.84
C TYR A 141 -16.33 -13.93 10.76
N ALA A 142 -16.91 -15.11 10.96
CA ALA A 142 -17.99 -15.31 11.94
C ALA A 142 -17.53 -14.94 13.37
N CYS A 143 -16.26 -15.19 13.70
CA CYS A 143 -15.65 -14.73 14.95
C CYS A 143 -15.70 -13.19 15.06
N PHE A 144 -15.33 -12.48 13.98
CA PHE A 144 -15.40 -11.02 13.91
C PHE A 144 -16.83 -10.50 14.11
N VAL A 145 -17.80 -11.05 13.37
CA VAL A 145 -19.21 -10.62 13.44
C VAL A 145 -19.81 -10.83 14.83
N LYS A 146 -19.61 -12.01 15.41
CA LYS A 146 -20.10 -12.30 16.77
C LYS A 146 -19.41 -11.40 17.81
N GLY A 147 -18.11 -11.17 17.66
CA GLY A 147 -17.36 -10.20 18.46
C GLY A 147 -17.96 -8.80 18.40
N CYS A 148 -18.30 -8.30 17.21
CA CYS A 148 -18.97 -7.00 17.05
C CYS A 148 -20.36 -6.98 17.72
N CYS A 149 -21.15 -8.05 17.59
CA CYS A 149 -22.48 -8.12 18.21
C CYS A 149 -22.39 -8.03 19.74
N LEU A 150 -21.43 -8.74 20.34
CA LEU A 150 -21.15 -8.71 21.77
C LEU A 150 -20.53 -7.39 22.24
N TYR A 151 -19.70 -6.76 21.41
CA TYR A 151 -19.10 -5.45 21.72
C TYR A 151 -20.12 -4.31 21.68
N CYS A 152 -21.05 -4.33 20.72
CA CYS A 152 -22.03 -3.25 20.51
C CYS A 152 -23.42 -3.52 21.12
N GLY A 153 -23.67 -4.73 21.63
CA GLY A 153 -25.00 -5.15 22.09
C GLY A 153 -26.04 -5.23 20.97
N TYR A 154 -25.64 -5.70 19.78
CA TYR A 154 -26.51 -5.75 18.58
C TYR A 154 -27.19 -7.10 18.42
N LEU A 155 -28.29 -7.13 17.65
CA LEU A 155 -29.00 -8.36 17.27
C LEU A 155 -29.40 -9.22 18.49
N GLY A 156 -29.78 -8.58 19.59
CA GLY A 156 -30.21 -9.24 20.83
C GLY A 156 -29.08 -9.76 21.71
N TYR A 157 -27.81 -9.58 21.32
CA TYR A 157 -26.69 -9.88 22.20
C TYR A 157 -26.59 -8.83 23.33
N PRO A 158 -26.35 -9.26 24.58
CA PRO A 158 -25.95 -8.33 25.62
C PRO A 158 -24.53 -7.80 25.33
N GLU A 159 -24.27 -6.55 25.69
CA GLU A 159 -22.92 -6.01 25.67
C GLU A 159 -22.05 -6.78 26.67
N ASP A 160 -21.03 -7.48 26.16
CA ASP A 160 -20.11 -8.30 26.95
C ASP A 160 -18.71 -8.27 26.32
N LEU A 161 -17.86 -7.40 26.84
CA LEU A 161 -16.49 -7.17 26.34
C LEU A 161 -15.59 -8.41 26.51
N GLU A 162 -15.79 -9.20 27.57
CA GLU A 162 -14.96 -10.39 27.85
C GLU A 162 -15.31 -11.51 26.88
N GLN A 163 -16.60 -11.77 26.68
CA GLN A 163 -17.04 -12.77 25.71
C GLN A 163 -16.73 -12.33 24.28
N ALA A 164 -16.85 -11.02 23.98
CA ALA A 164 -16.41 -10.48 22.69
C ALA A 164 -14.91 -10.76 22.47
N LEU A 165 -14.07 -10.53 23.48
CA LEU A 165 -12.63 -10.78 23.39
C LEU A 165 -12.33 -12.25 23.15
N GLU A 166 -12.94 -13.18 23.89
CA GLU A 166 -12.74 -14.63 23.72
C GLU A 166 -13.04 -15.09 22.28
N VAL A 167 -14.17 -14.65 21.74
CA VAL A 167 -14.59 -15.00 20.37
C VAL A 167 -13.63 -14.38 19.34
N VAL A 168 -13.21 -13.14 19.55
CA VAL A 168 -12.31 -12.43 18.65
C VAL A 168 -10.90 -13.02 18.69
N GLU A 169 -10.41 -13.47 19.86
CA GLU A 169 -9.14 -14.17 19.98
C GLU A 169 -9.12 -15.45 19.18
N ARG A 170 -10.23 -16.20 19.18
CA ARG A 170 -10.37 -17.38 18.32
C ARG A 170 -10.27 -17.02 16.83
N GLY A 171 -10.84 -15.88 16.41
CA GLY A 171 -10.67 -15.38 15.05
C GLY A 171 -9.23 -14.94 14.72
N CYS A 172 -8.52 -14.40 15.71
CA CYS A 172 -7.09 -14.07 15.58
C CYS A 172 -6.22 -15.32 15.42
N GLU A 173 -6.51 -16.40 16.16
CA GLU A 173 -5.83 -17.70 16.00
C GLU A 173 -6.00 -18.28 14.59
N MET A 174 -7.10 -17.95 13.91
CA MET A 174 -7.38 -18.31 12.52
C MET A 174 -6.81 -17.30 11.50
N GLY A 175 -6.08 -16.28 11.95
CA GLY A 175 -5.41 -15.30 11.09
C GLY A 175 -6.35 -14.29 10.42
N HIS A 176 -7.48 -13.92 11.04
CA HIS A 176 -8.35 -12.87 10.49
C HIS A 176 -7.91 -11.46 10.90
N ASN A 177 -7.58 -10.63 9.91
CA ASN A 177 -7.08 -9.28 10.12
C ASN A 177 -8.05 -8.37 10.93
N SER A 178 -9.35 -8.35 10.59
CA SER A 178 -10.32 -7.51 11.32
C SER A 178 -10.57 -7.98 12.75
N CYS A 179 -10.26 -9.24 13.08
CA CYS A 179 -10.29 -9.70 14.47
C CYS A 179 -9.15 -9.07 15.28
N PHE A 180 -7.96 -8.89 14.70
CA PHE A 180 -6.87 -8.20 15.38
C PHE A 180 -7.19 -6.73 15.65
N TRP A 181 -7.89 -6.05 14.72
CA TRP A 181 -8.40 -4.70 14.95
C TRP A 181 -9.37 -4.67 16.14
N LEU A 182 -10.40 -5.53 16.12
CA LEU A 182 -11.40 -5.55 17.18
C LEU A 182 -10.79 -5.98 18.52
N LYS A 183 -9.79 -6.86 18.51
CA LYS A 183 -9.00 -7.24 19.69
C LYS A 183 -8.32 -6.02 20.30
N ALA A 184 -7.68 -5.18 19.50
CA ALA A 184 -7.03 -3.96 20.00
C ALA A 184 -8.05 -3.03 20.69
N VAL A 185 -9.21 -2.81 20.06
CA VAL A 185 -10.30 -1.99 20.63
C VAL A 185 -10.81 -2.58 21.95
N LEU A 186 -11.02 -3.90 22.02
CA LEU A 186 -11.51 -4.58 23.20
C LEU A 186 -10.49 -4.55 24.34
N LEU A 187 -9.22 -4.81 24.06
CA LEU A 187 -8.13 -4.73 25.04
C LEU A 187 -8.00 -3.31 25.60
N GLU A 188 -8.15 -2.28 24.77
CA GLU A 188 -8.13 -0.89 25.21
C GLU A 188 -9.32 -0.58 26.13
N ALA A 189 -10.53 -0.99 25.75
CA ALA A 189 -11.74 -0.80 26.54
C ALA A 189 -11.70 -1.55 27.89
N LEU A 190 -11.03 -2.71 27.93
CA LEU A 190 -10.82 -3.53 29.13
C LEU A 190 -9.61 -3.09 29.96
N GLU A 191 -8.87 -2.07 29.52
CA GLU A 191 -7.61 -1.62 30.15
C GLU A 191 -6.58 -2.75 30.32
N ARG A 192 -6.42 -3.60 29.29
CA ARG A 192 -5.48 -4.73 29.26
C ARG A 192 -4.26 -4.46 28.38
N ASP A 193 -3.19 -5.21 28.61
CA ASP A 193 -1.98 -5.21 27.78
C ASP A 193 -2.22 -5.91 26.43
N GLY A 194 -1.31 -5.73 25.46
CA GLY A 194 -1.40 -6.36 24.15
C GLY A 194 -2.17 -5.57 23.08
N VAL A 195 -2.66 -4.36 23.40
CA VAL A 195 -3.33 -3.45 22.45
C VAL A 195 -2.45 -3.22 21.23
N ALA A 196 -1.18 -2.94 21.47
CA ALA A 196 -0.27 -2.56 20.40
C ALA A 196 0.14 -3.76 19.55
N LYS A 197 0.38 -4.93 20.17
CA LYS A 197 0.59 -6.19 19.47
C LYS A 197 -0.58 -6.54 18.55
N ALA A 198 -1.82 -6.41 19.04
CA ALA A 198 -3.01 -6.64 18.23
C ALA A 198 -3.11 -5.64 17.06
N SER A 199 -2.84 -4.36 17.31
CA SER A 199 -2.85 -3.30 16.28
C SER A 199 -1.83 -3.57 15.17
N LEU A 200 -0.63 -4.03 15.53
CA LEU A 200 0.43 -4.38 14.59
C LEU A 200 0.09 -5.59 13.73
N GLN A 201 -0.47 -6.64 14.33
CA GLN A 201 -0.90 -7.82 13.59
C GLN A 201 -2.06 -7.51 12.62
N ALA A 202 -2.95 -6.57 12.97
CA ALA A 202 -3.99 -6.10 12.06
C ALA A 202 -3.38 -5.42 10.82
N ALA A 203 -2.40 -4.53 11.02
CA ALA A 203 -1.68 -3.85 9.94
C ALA A 203 -0.91 -4.85 9.05
N ARG A 204 -0.20 -5.82 9.66
CA ARG A 204 0.56 -6.86 8.95
C ARG A 204 -0.33 -7.71 8.05
N LEU A 205 -1.52 -8.08 8.52
CA LEU A 205 -2.46 -8.91 7.76
C LEU A 205 -3.31 -8.11 6.77
N GLY A 206 -2.94 -6.85 6.49
CA GLY A 206 -3.49 -6.07 5.40
C GLY A 206 -4.85 -5.42 5.68
N ASP A 207 -5.21 -5.16 6.94
CA ASP A 207 -6.35 -4.27 7.25
C ASP A 207 -5.97 -2.80 6.98
N ARG A 208 -5.82 -2.47 5.69
CA ARG A 208 -5.37 -1.15 5.21
C ARG A 208 -6.42 -0.05 5.43
N GLU A 209 -7.68 -0.43 5.66
CA GLU A 209 -8.77 0.52 5.90
C GLU A 209 -8.82 1.00 7.36
N LYS A 210 -8.44 0.16 8.33
CA LYS A 210 -8.63 0.45 9.76
C LYS A 210 -7.35 0.60 10.58
N PHE A 211 -6.22 0.04 10.14
CA PHE A 211 -4.89 0.24 10.76
C PHE A 211 -3.79 0.37 9.70
N THR A 212 -3.37 1.59 9.40
CA THR A 212 -2.13 1.81 8.64
C THR A 212 -0.92 1.86 9.59
N LEU A 213 0.27 1.50 9.08
CA LEU A 213 1.55 1.69 9.79
C LEU A 213 1.72 3.12 10.31
N GLU A 214 1.23 4.11 9.55
CA GLU A 214 1.18 5.52 9.95
C GLU A 214 0.36 5.73 11.23
N GLN A 215 -0.82 5.09 11.36
CA GLN A 215 -1.68 5.24 12.54
C GLN A 215 -1.04 4.63 13.79
N VAL A 216 -0.36 3.49 13.66
CA VAL A 216 0.37 2.88 14.78
C VAL A 216 1.55 3.75 15.20
N ALA A 217 2.36 4.19 14.24
CA ALA A 217 3.52 5.05 14.50
C ALA A 217 3.09 6.42 15.08
N ARG A 218 2.00 7.00 14.56
CA ARG A 218 1.39 8.23 15.11
C ARG A 218 0.87 8.04 16.53
N GLY A 219 0.25 6.89 16.83
CA GLY A 219 -0.22 6.56 18.18
C GLY A 219 0.92 6.43 19.19
N TYR A 220 2.03 5.81 18.80
CA TYR A 220 3.26 5.71 19.59
C TYR A 220 3.84 7.10 19.87
N VAL A 221 4.07 7.89 18.83
CA VAL A 221 4.73 9.20 18.96
C VAL A 221 3.83 10.26 19.61
N SER A 222 2.51 10.21 19.41
CA SER A 222 1.58 11.14 20.08
C SER A 222 1.31 10.81 21.55
N GLY A 223 2.04 9.85 22.12
CA GLY A 223 1.87 9.42 23.50
C GLY A 223 0.55 8.68 23.80
N LYS A 224 -0.18 8.24 22.77
CA LYS A 224 -1.42 7.45 22.95
C LYS A 224 -1.12 5.97 23.21
N LEU A 225 -0.01 5.48 22.65
CA LEU A 225 0.52 4.13 22.88
C LEU A 225 1.80 4.15 23.73
N SER A 226 2.16 5.29 24.33
CA SER A 226 3.37 5.40 25.18
C SER A 226 3.35 4.43 26.37
N LYS A 227 2.17 4.10 26.90
CA LYS A 227 1.97 3.07 27.94
C LYS A 227 2.36 1.66 27.50
N HIS A 228 2.55 1.42 26.20
CA HIS A 228 2.93 0.14 25.61
C HIS A 228 4.23 0.24 24.80
N ALA A 229 5.04 1.29 24.99
CA ALA A 229 6.24 1.54 24.19
C ALA A 229 7.23 0.36 24.19
N GLU A 230 7.47 -0.24 25.35
CA GLU A 230 8.33 -1.42 25.51
C GLU A 230 7.80 -2.65 24.75
N GLU A 231 6.48 -2.87 24.74
CA GLU A 231 5.84 -3.97 24.01
C GLU A 231 5.89 -3.75 22.49
N ILE A 232 5.76 -2.50 22.04
CA ILE A 232 5.86 -2.16 20.62
C ILE A 232 7.30 -2.37 20.16
N GLU A 233 8.30 -1.92 20.91
CA GLU A 233 9.71 -2.14 20.59
C GLU A 233 10.07 -3.63 20.57
N GLU A 234 9.63 -4.42 21.55
CA GLU A 234 9.94 -5.86 21.63
C GLU A 234 9.35 -6.68 20.46
N TYR A 235 8.11 -6.40 20.05
CA TYR A 235 7.41 -7.21 19.03
C TYR A 235 7.51 -6.62 17.62
N TRP A 236 7.46 -5.30 17.48
CA TRP A 236 7.53 -4.66 16.17
C TRP A 236 8.93 -4.70 15.59
N LEU A 237 9.93 -4.35 16.40
CA LEU A 237 11.33 -4.38 15.95
C LEU A 237 11.68 -5.81 15.56
N LYS A 238 11.35 -6.81 16.40
CA LYS A 238 11.59 -8.21 16.08
C LYS A 238 10.94 -8.71 14.77
N GLU A 239 9.69 -8.34 14.47
CA GLU A 239 9.05 -8.75 13.22
C GLU A 239 9.50 -7.93 12.00
N TYR A 240 9.78 -6.63 12.19
CA TYR A 240 10.38 -5.77 11.17
C TYR A 240 11.79 -6.23 10.83
N LEU A 241 12.62 -6.55 11.82
CA LEU A 241 13.95 -7.15 11.68
C LEU A 241 13.88 -8.56 11.08
N ALA A 242 12.87 -9.37 11.42
CA ALA A 242 12.67 -10.67 10.76
C ALA A 242 12.29 -10.52 9.27
N ALA A 243 11.67 -9.41 8.88
CA ALA A 243 11.39 -9.05 7.50
C ALA A 243 12.54 -8.26 6.83
N ASN A 244 13.48 -7.74 7.61
CA ASN A 244 14.65 -6.95 7.19
C ASN A 244 15.89 -7.42 7.99
N PRO A 245 16.38 -8.65 7.74
CA PRO A 245 17.37 -9.35 8.58
C PRO A 245 18.77 -8.71 8.61
N GLU A 246 19.00 -7.66 7.80
CA GLU A 246 20.24 -6.90 7.75
C GLU A 246 20.33 -5.77 8.78
N GLU A 247 19.23 -5.41 9.44
CA GLU A 247 19.26 -4.42 10.53
C GLU A 247 19.65 -5.11 11.86
N GLU A 248 20.85 -4.86 12.39
CA GLU A 248 21.31 -5.44 13.67
C GLU A 248 20.69 -4.74 14.90
N ASP A 249 20.00 -5.54 15.72
CA ASP A 249 19.19 -5.24 16.92
C ASP A 249 19.87 -4.48 18.09
N THR A 250 21.12 -4.00 17.99
CA THR A 250 21.90 -3.69 19.23
C THR A 250 22.68 -2.39 19.31
N LYS A 251 22.61 -1.50 18.32
CA LYS A 251 23.19 -0.16 18.47
C LYS A 251 22.10 0.89 18.41
N ASP A 252 22.03 1.71 19.45
CA ASP A 252 21.55 3.08 19.30
C ASP A 252 22.36 3.66 18.13
N SER A 253 21.77 3.72 16.93
CA SER A 253 22.44 4.27 15.77
C SER A 253 22.00 5.72 15.60
N LEU A 254 22.96 6.60 15.33
CA LEU A 254 22.62 7.95 14.90
C LEU A 254 21.97 7.80 13.52
N GLY A 255 20.65 7.89 13.48
CA GLY A 255 19.89 7.67 12.26
C GLY A 255 20.00 8.88 11.33
N ALA A 256 20.89 8.83 10.35
CA ALA A 256 20.89 9.78 9.25
C ALA A 256 20.10 9.19 8.07
N ILE A 257 19.22 10.00 7.48
CA ILE A 257 18.48 9.61 6.26
C ILE A 257 18.96 10.50 5.13
N ALA A 258 19.73 9.94 4.21
CA ALA A 258 20.14 10.60 2.99
C ALA A 258 19.06 10.43 1.91
N VAL A 259 18.64 11.53 1.32
CA VAL A 259 17.72 11.58 0.17
C VAL A 259 18.51 12.11 -1.02
N TYR A 260 18.58 11.29 -2.07
CA TYR A 260 19.33 11.63 -3.28
C TYR A 260 18.44 12.33 -4.32
N PRO A 261 19.02 13.15 -5.20
CA PRO A 261 18.31 13.83 -6.29
C PRO A 261 17.42 12.93 -7.17
N ARG A 262 17.77 11.64 -7.26
CA ARG A 262 17.07 10.63 -8.05
C ARG A 262 15.77 10.11 -7.39
N GLY A 263 15.40 10.61 -6.22
CA GLY A 263 14.14 10.27 -5.55
C GLY A 263 14.15 8.93 -4.81
N PHE A 264 15.33 8.39 -4.53
CA PHE A 264 15.52 7.28 -3.60
C PHE A 264 16.22 7.78 -2.34
N TYR A 265 16.11 7.01 -1.26
CA TYR A 265 16.70 7.32 0.03
C TYR A 265 17.60 6.19 0.51
N TYR A 266 18.54 6.52 1.38
CA TYR A 266 19.39 5.56 2.07
C TYR A 266 19.42 5.92 3.56
N ALA A 267 19.02 4.98 4.41
CA ALA A 267 19.13 5.11 5.85
C ALA A 267 20.50 4.55 6.25
N MET A 268 21.35 5.40 6.84
CA MET A 268 22.68 4.99 7.28
C MET A 268 22.73 5.00 8.81
N ASP A 269 23.51 4.06 9.34
CA ASP A 269 23.88 4.05 10.74
C ASP A 269 25.15 4.86 10.92
N VAL A 270 25.07 5.86 11.78
CA VAL A 270 26.14 6.83 12.01
C VAL A 270 26.75 6.59 13.41
N GLU A 271 28.07 6.73 13.55
CA GLU A 271 28.79 6.54 14.83
C GLU A 271 28.57 7.70 15.82
N GLU A 272 28.53 7.44 17.13
CA GLU A 272 28.19 8.39 18.22
C GLU A 272 28.91 9.76 18.19
N ASP A 273 30.08 9.84 17.54
CA ASP A 273 30.94 11.03 17.47
C ASP A 273 31.02 11.65 16.05
N LEU A 274 30.06 11.36 15.18
CA LEU A 274 30.18 11.72 13.77
C LEU A 274 30.24 13.22 13.51
N ASP A 275 31.35 13.66 12.93
CA ASP A 275 31.54 15.01 12.40
C ASP A 275 30.80 15.15 11.05
N LEU A 276 30.31 16.36 10.75
CA LEU A 276 29.74 16.69 9.44
C LEU A 276 30.73 16.44 8.30
N GLU A 277 32.04 16.53 8.55
CA GLU A 277 33.08 16.16 7.58
C GLU A 277 33.08 14.65 7.27
N ASP A 278 32.84 13.80 8.27
CA ASP A 278 32.75 12.35 8.08
C ASP A 278 31.43 11.96 7.40
N LEU A 279 30.31 12.61 7.76
CA LEU A 279 29.04 12.45 7.04
C LEU A 279 29.16 12.83 5.56
N ALA A 280 29.82 13.95 5.29
CA ALA A 280 30.07 14.43 3.93
C ALA A 280 30.87 13.41 3.13
N SER A 281 31.86 12.79 3.76
CA SER A 281 32.67 11.74 3.15
C SER A 281 31.88 10.47 2.83
N GLN A 282 30.96 10.06 3.72
CA GLN A 282 30.14 8.84 3.55
C GLN A 282 29.12 8.94 2.43
N VAL A 283 28.64 10.15 2.12
CA VAL A 283 27.62 10.38 1.08
C VAL A 283 28.17 11.02 -0.19
N ASP A 284 29.50 11.00 -0.36
CA ASP A 284 30.26 11.67 -1.42
C ASP A 284 29.88 13.17 -1.59
N ALA A 285 29.40 13.79 -0.51
CA ALA A 285 29.12 15.21 -0.47
C ALA A 285 30.42 15.96 -0.23
N ARG A 286 30.63 17.02 -1.00
CA ARG A 286 31.83 17.86 -0.88
C ARG A 286 31.73 18.91 0.26
N GLY A 287 30.76 18.75 1.16
CA GLY A 287 30.42 19.62 2.29
C GLY A 287 28.90 19.82 2.45
N PHE A 288 28.45 20.00 3.69
CA PHE A 288 27.05 20.23 4.08
C PHE A 288 26.81 21.62 4.67
N ASP A 289 25.58 22.12 4.56
CA ASP A 289 25.05 23.27 5.31
C ASP A 289 23.81 22.85 6.12
N VAL A 290 23.62 23.43 7.30
CA VAL A 290 22.59 23.00 8.27
C VAL A 290 21.39 23.94 8.29
N VAL A 291 20.23 23.40 7.90
CA VAL A 291 18.94 24.09 7.91
C VAL A 291 18.18 23.75 9.19
N HIS A 292 18.14 24.72 10.10
CA HIS A 292 17.50 24.60 11.41
C HIS A 292 16.03 25.05 11.40
N PHE A 293 15.61 25.84 10.41
CA PHE A 293 14.29 26.48 10.41
C PHE A 293 13.53 26.26 9.10
N SER A 294 12.48 25.43 9.18
CA SER A 294 11.39 25.38 8.21
C SER A 294 10.07 25.05 8.92
N GLU A 295 8.94 25.43 8.32
CA GLU A 295 7.62 25.10 8.84
C GLU A 295 7.42 23.57 8.94
N THR A 296 7.94 22.83 7.97
CA THR A 296 7.94 21.37 7.93
C THR A 296 8.76 20.77 9.07
N LEU A 297 10.00 21.21 9.27
CA LEU A 297 10.86 20.73 10.37
C LEU A 297 10.23 21.06 11.72
N THR A 298 9.67 22.26 11.88
CA THR A 298 8.96 22.66 13.10
C THR A 298 7.74 21.76 13.37
N ARG A 299 6.98 21.41 12.33
CA ARG A 299 5.83 20.50 12.43
C ARG A 299 6.29 19.10 12.83
N ILE A 300 7.39 18.61 12.28
CA ILE A 300 7.95 17.30 12.56
C ILE A 300 8.53 17.23 13.98
N THR A 301 9.33 18.21 14.40
CA THR A 301 9.85 18.34 15.78
C THR A 301 8.70 18.33 16.79
N LYS A 302 7.64 19.12 16.53
CA LYS A 302 6.44 19.12 17.39
C LYS A 302 5.68 17.80 17.35
N ALA A 303 5.58 17.18 16.18
CA ALA A 303 4.91 15.89 16.03
C ALA A 303 5.65 14.79 16.81
N LEU A 304 6.99 14.85 16.86
CA LEU A 304 7.85 13.92 17.57
C LEU A 304 7.91 14.12 19.08
N SER A 305 7.34 15.22 19.61
CA SER A 305 7.37 15.57 21.04
C SER A 305 8.78 15.51 21.65
N LEU A 306 9.78 15.96 20.90
CA LEU A 306 11.17 15.93 21.32
C LEU A 306 11.42 17.05 22.34
N GLU A 307 11.73 16.69 23.58
CA GLU A 307 12.15 17.66 24.61
C GLU A 307 13.66 17.87 24.54
N GLY A 308 14.08 19.10 24.23
CA GLY A 308 15.49 19.48 24.17
C GLY A 308 16.21 19.08 22.88
N CYS A 309 15.49 18.63 21.86
CA CYS A 309 16.06 18.31 20.55
C CYS A 309 15.15 18.79 19.41
N HIS A 310 15.73 19.04 18.24
CA HIS A 310 15.01 19.39 17.02
C HIS A 310 15.54 18.64 15.79
N VAL A 311 14.68 18.48 14.79
CA VAL A 311 15.08 17.91 13.50
C VAL A 311 15.77 18.99 12.68
N ALA A 312 17.01 18.74 12.28
CA ALA A 312 17.79 19.55 11.37
C ALA A 312 17.89 18.87 9.99
N MET A 313 18.08 19.67 8.94
CA MET A 313 18.25 19.21 7.57
C MET A 313 19.59 19.69 7.03
N LEU A 314 20.48 18.77 6.72
CA LEU A 314 21.77 18.99 6.11
C LEU A 314 21.62 18.94 4.59
N VAL A 315 22.10 19.96 3.88
CA VAL A 315 22.05 20.02 2.40
C VAL A 315 23.45 20.10 1.82
N ASP A 316 23.73 19.31 0.78
CA ASP A 316 25.05 19.35 0.16
C ASP A 316 25.32 20.71 -0.51
N LYS A 317 26.59 20.96 -0.83
CA LYS A 317 27.02 22.21 -1.47
C LYS A 317 26.48 22.45 -2.89
N ASP A 318 25.96 21.44 -3.57
CA ASP A 318 25.31 21.60 -4.89
C ASP A 318 23.83 22.00 -4.72
N GLY A 319 23.27 21.80 -3.52
CA GLY A 319 22.07 22.47 -3.00
C GLY A 319 22.28 23.93 -2.58
N TYR A 320 23.53 24.39 -2.47
CA TYR A 320 23.90 25.76 -2.11
C TYR A 320 23.75 26.70 -3.32
N MET A 321 22.64 27.43 -3.40
CA MET A 321 22.55 28.56 -4.32
C MET A 321 23.40 29.73 -3.82
N LYS A 322 24.48 30.00 -4.54
CA LYS A 322 25.32 31.19 -4.38
C LYS A 322 24.43 32.45 -4.40
N ASP A 323 24.59 33.32 -3.39
CA ASP A 323 23.87 34.59 -3.13
C ASP A 323 22.63 34.54 -2.20
N LEU A 324 22.65 33.73 -1.14
CA LEU A 324 21.73 33.92 0.00
C LEU A 324 22.45 34.66 1.16
N PRO A 325 21.94 35.81 1.61
CA PRO A 325 22.56 36.55 2.71
C PRO A 325 22.31 35.83 4.04
N ASP A 326 23.36 35.79 4.87
CA ASP A 326 23.32 35.36 6.26
C ASP A 326 22.02 35.80 6.93
N ASN A 327 21.24 34.80 7.38
CA ASN A 327 19.95 34.92 8.06
C ASN A 327 18.74 35.17 7.15
N MET A 328 18.45 34.26 6.20
CA MET A 328 17.10 33.72 5.95
C MET A 328 17.14 32.72 4.79
N ALA A 329 16.45 31.58 4.97
CA ALA A 329 16.02 30.60 3.98
C ALA A 329 16.99 29.45 3.61
N GLY A 330 16.71 28.29 4.20
CA GLY A 330 16.88 26.97 3.57
C GLY A 330 15.53 26.34 3.23
N THR A 331 14.52 27.14 2.84
CA THR A 331 13.28 26.61 2.23
C THR A 331 13.37 26.81 0.72
N LEU A 332 14.29 26.09 0.09
CA LEU A 332 14.42 26.03 -1.38
C LEU A 332 14.68 24.61 -1.89
N VAL A 333 14.49 23.59 -1.04
CA VAL A 333 14.32 22.19 -1.48
C VAL A 333 12.83 21.82 -1.55
N TYR A 334 11.96 22.51 -0.79
CA TYR A 334 10.52 22.22 -0.76
C TYR A 334 9.67 23.50 -0.80
N GLY A 335 9.63 24.15 -1.97
CA GLY A 335 8.52 25.01 -2.37
C GLY A 335 7.75 24.28 -3.48
N HIS A 336 6.41 24.28 -3.42
CA HIS A 336 5.51 23.56 -4.33
C HIS A 336 6.09 23.44 -5.75
N GLY A 337 6.50 22.21 -6.13
CA GLY A 337 6.87 21.85 -7.50
C GLY A 337 8.35 21.91 -7.91
N ASN A 338 9.35 21.80 -7.01
CA ASN A 338 10.76 21.86 -7.43
C ASN A 338 11.65 20.71 -6.91
N GLU A 339 12.54 20.27 -7.81
CA GLU A 339 13.49 19.15 -7.79
C GLU A 339 14.57 19.24 -6.68
N ILE A 340 14.89 18.11 -6.04
CA ILE A 340 16.05 17.96 -5.15
C ILE A 340 17.31 18.02 -6.01
N ARG A 341 18.12 19.07 -5.86
CA ARG A 341 19.32 19.30 -6.71
C ARG A 341 20.61 18.66 -6.20
N GLY A 342 20.63 18.25 -4.93
CA GLY A 342 21.79 17.65 -4.25
C GLY A 342 21.35 16.74 -3.10
N THR A 343 22.29 16.02 -2.49
CA THR A 343 22.02 15.13 -1.36
C THR A 343 21.51 15.92 -0.15
N VAL A 344 20.44 15.42 0.46
CA VAL A 344 19.85 15.99 1.69
C VAL A 344 19.90 14.95 2.78
N VAL A 345 20.42 15.30 3.97
CA VAL A 345 20.47 14.40 5.12
C VAL A 345 19.66 14.98 6.27
N PHE A 346 18.75 14.20 6.85
CA PHE A 346 18.01 14.62 8.05
C PHE A 346 18.63 14.03 9.31
N VAL A 347 18.76 14.86 10.34
CA VAL A 347 19.36 14.49 11.63
C VAL A 347 18.56 15.06 12.80
N LEU A 348 18.74 14.48 13.99
CA LEU A 348 18.22 14.98 15.25
C LEU A 348 19.36 15.66 16.01
N GLU A 349 19.17 16.89 16.44
CA GLU A 349 20.19 17.68 17.17
C GLU A 349 19.68 18.12 18.54
N ASP A 350 20.57 18.18 19.53
CA ASP A 350 20.29 18.82 20.82
C ASP A 350 20.14 20.34 20.65
N ASP A 351 19.11 20.92 21.25
CA ASP A 351 18.79 22.35 21.11
C ASP A 351 19.84 23.28 21.78
N ASN A 352 20.67 22.76 22.68
CA ASN A 352 21.59 23.55 23.49
C ASN A 352 23.00 23.57 22.92
N ASP A 353 23.50 22.42 22.48
CA ASP A 353 24.88 22.26 22.01
C ASP A 353 25.00 21.80 20.55
N TYR A 354 23.87 21.55 19.87
CA TYR A 354 23.81 21.11 18.47
C TYR A 354 24.55 19.81 18.21
N SER A 355 24.76 19.00 19.26
CA SER A 355 25.27 17.64 19.10
C SER A 355 24.20 16.77 18.46
N LEU A 356 24.64 15.84 17.60
CA LEU A 356 23.75 14.87 17.00
C LEU A 356 23.25 13.92 18.09
N MET A 357 21.93 13.74 18.15
CA MET A 357 21.27 12.89 19.14
C MET A 357 20.86 11.56 18.50
N PRO A 358 21.08 10.42 19.17
CA PRO A 358 20.68 9.12 18.64
C PRO A 358 19.15 9.03 18.53
N MET A 359 18.70 8.39 17.45
CA MET A 359 17.27 8.13 17.24
C MET A 359 16.94 6.71 17.66
N LYS A 360 15.88 6.54 18.46
CA LYS A 360 15.48 5.20 18.94
C LYS A 360 14.41 4.60 18.05
N GLY A 361 14.66 3.39 17.52
CA GLY A 361 13.69 2.50 16.88
C GLY A 361 12.54 3.19 16.12
N LEU A 362 11.35 3.21 16.71
CA LEU A 362 10.12 3.75 16.10
C LEU A 362 10.11 5.28 15.89
N GLN A 363 10.94 6.04 16.62
CA GLN A 363 11.13 7.47 16.38
C GLN A 363 11.81 7.69 15.04
N ARG A 364 12.83 6.87 14.70
CA ARG A 364 13.50 6.86 13.39
C ARG A 364 12.49 6.56 12.28
N VAL A 365 11.64 5.55 12.47
CA VAL A 365 10.64 5.10 11.47
C VAL A 365 9.51 6.10 11.29
N TYR A 366 8.98 6.69 12.35
CA TYR A 366 7.95 7.72 12.24
C TYR A 366 8.49 9.01 11.64
N MET A 367 9.68 9.44 12.08
CA MET A 367 10.36 10.58 11.48
C MET A 367 10.62 10.31 9.99
N PHE A 368 11.09 9.12 9.65
CA PHE A 368 11.27 8.65 8.28
C PHE A 368 9.98 8.73 7.46
N ILE A 369 8.86 8.17 7.93
CA ILE A 369 7.56 8.25 7.23
C ILE A 369 7.10 9.71 7.06
N GLN A 370 7.19 10.53 8.11
CA GLN A 370 6.75 11.92 8.07
C GLN A 370 7.64 12.80 7.18
N LEU A 371 8.96 12.58 7.19
CA LEU A 371 9.92 13.27 6.34
C LEU A 371 9.77 12.83 4.89
N LEU A 372 9.59 11.54 4.62
CA LEU A 372 9.33 11.02 3.27
C LEU A 372 8.05 11.59 2.67
N MET A 373 6.95 11.59 3.44
CA MET A 373 5.68 12.16 2.99
C MET A 373 5.81 13.68 2.73
N ALA A 374 6.58 14.38 3.56
CA ALA A 374 6.79 15.81 3.40
C ALA A 374 7.76 16.17 2.26
N ALA A 375 8.78 15.35 2.03
CA ALA A 375 9.80 15.53 1.01
C ALA A 375 9.28 15.20 -0.39
N THR A 376 8.44 14.18 -0.51
CA THR A 376 8.13 13.62 -1.83
C THR A 376 6.67 13.78 -2.25
N GLY A 377 5.84 14.37 -1.38
CA GLY A 377 4.39 14.38 -1.58
C GLY A 377 3.78 12.97 -1.62
N GLY A 378 4.50 11.94 -1.15
CA GLY A 378 4.06 10.54 -1.15
C GLY A 378 4.65 9.66 -2.25
N LEU A 379 5.69 10.07 -2.97
CA LEU A 379 6.29 9.33 -4.09
C LEU A 379 7.77 8.97 -3.81
N VAL A 380 8.03 7.82 -3.17
CA VAL A 380 9.42 7.31 -2.96
C VAL A 380 9.48 5.80 -3.10
N ARG A 381 10.61 5.28 -3.59
CA ARG A 381 10.96 3.86 -3.62
C ARG A 381 12.32 3.63 -2.96
N GLN A 382 12.57 2.41 -2.49
CA GLN A 382 13.91 1.99 -2.08
C GLN A 382 14.87 1.97 -3.29
N PRO A 383 16.17 2.23 -3.07
CA PRO A 383 17.20 2.11 -4.10
C PRO A 383 17.37 0.65 -4.52
N THR A 384 17.73 0.45 -5.79
CA THR A 384 18.16 -0.85 -6.33
C THR A 384 19.61 -1.14 -5.93
N SER A 385 20.05 -2.40 -6.00
CA SER A 385 21.45 -2.79 -5.70
C SER A 385 22.46 -2.01 -6.55
N GLU A 386 22.16 -1.80 -7.83
CA GLU A 386 23.00 -1.00 -8.74
C GLU A 386 23.10 0.49 -8.30
N GLU A 387 22.04 1.03 -7.69
CA GLU A 387 22.04 2.39 -7.13
C GLU A 387 22.86 2.47 -5.83
N LEU A 388 22.84 1.43 -4.99
CA LEU A 388 23.65 1.31 -3.77
C LEU A 388 25.15 1.17 -4.09
N GLU A 389 25.50 0.33 -5.06
CA GLU A 389 26.88 0.21 -5.57
C GLU A 389 27.40 1.55 -6.10
N SER A 390 26.53 2.33 -6.76
CA SER A 390 26.91 3.61 -7.37
C SER A 390 27.29 4.71 -6.36
N ILE A 391 26.83 4.59 -5.11
CA ILE A 391 27.14 5.53 -4.00
C ILE A 391 28.22 4.99 -3.06
N GLY A 392 28.81 3.82 -3.37
CA GLY A 392 29.91 3.25 -2.60
C GLY A 392 29.51 2.66 -1.24
N ALA A 393 28.23 2.33 -1.04
CA ALA A 393 27.81 1.55 0.12
C ALA A 393 28.38 0.13 0.00
N GLU A 394 29.04 -0.38 1.05
CA GLU A 394 29.44 -1.79 1.10
C GLU A 394 28.16 -2.64 1.10
N ASP A 395 28.10 -3.67 0.25
CA ASP A 395 27.01 -4.64 0.20
C ASP A 395 26.77 -5.23 1.60
N GLY A 396 25.80 -4.68 2.34
CA GLY A 396 24.85 -5.48 3.10
C GLY A 396 24.05 -6.23 2.04
N GLY A 397 24.64 -7.32 1.54
CA GLY A 397 24.15 -7.98 0.35
C GLY A 397 22.78 -8.58 0.61
N PHE A 398 21.79 -8.10 -0.15
CA PHE A 398 20.69 -8.94 -0.58
C PHE A 398 21.29 -10.12 -1.34
N GLU A 399 21.63 -11.20 -0.62
CA GLU A 399 21.73 -12.52 -1.25
C GLU A 399 20.35 -12.78 -1.85
N GLU A 400 20.27 -12.72 -3.18
CA GLU A 400 19.21 -13.40 -3.90
C GLU A 400 19.15 -14.83 -3.32
N TYR A 401 18.02 -15.18 -2.72
CA TYR A 401 17.75 -16.55 -2.29
C TYR A 401 17.72 -17.43 -3.54
N ASP A 402 18.89 -17.87 -3.99
CA ASP A 402 19.05 -19.14 -4.66
C ASP A 402 18.65 -20.20 -3.63
N ASP A 403 17.38 -20.59 -3.65
CA ASP A 403 16.85 -21.73 -2.90
C ASP A 403 17.63 -22.99 -3.32
N PRO A 404 18.57 -23.52 -2.51
CA PRO A 404 19.23 -24.76 -2.85
C PRO A 404 18.38 -25.87 -2.25
N ASP A 405 17.91 -26.75 -3.13
CA ASP A 405 17.24 -28.02 -2.82
C ASP A 405 15.72 -27.93 -2.66
N ILE A 406 14.98 -27.89 -3.79
CA ILE A 406 13.73 -28.66 -3.97
C ILE A 406 13.39 -28.73 -5.48
N PHE A 407 13.42 -29.96 -6.00
CA PHE A 407 13.11 -30.45 -7.37
C PHE A 407 14.26 -30.67 -8.36
N ASP A 408 14.78 -31.90 -8.24
CA ASP A 408 15.43 -32.77 -9.23
C ASP A 408 14.93 -32.65 -10.68
N GLY A 409 15.83 -32.99 -11.61
CA GLY A 409 15.43 -33.72 -12.82
C GLY A 409 15.94 -33.11 -14.11
N ASP A 410 16.79 -33.87 -14.80
CA ASP A 410 17.06 -33.73 -16.22
C ASP A 410 15.73 -33.60 -16.99
N GLU A 411 15.51 -32.46 -17.65
CA GLU A 411 14.85 -32.38 -18.95
C GLU A 411 15.10 -31.00 -19.56
N GLU A 412 16.10 -30.94 -20.45
CA GLU A 412 16.25 -29.88 -21.44
C GLU A 412 14.97 -29.81 -22.30
N GLU A 413 14.28 -28.67 -22.29
CA GLU A 413 13.50 -28.24 -23.45
C GLU A 413 13.78 -26.76 -23.76
N ASP A 414 14.59 -26.58 -24.80
CA ASP A 414 14.79 -25.34 -25.55
C ASP A 414 13.46 -24.69 -25.93
N MET A 415 13.18 -23.49 -25.41
CA MET A 415 12.45 -22.43 -26.12
C MET A 415 12.74 -21.06 -25.50
N VAL A 416 13.94 -20.53 -25.76
CA VAL A 416 14.20 -19.09 -25.63
C VAL A 416 13.95 -18.47 -26.99
N SER A 417 12.82 -17.78 -27.16
CA SER A 417 12.68 -16.83 -28.26
C SER A 417 13.69 -15.70 -28.03
N GLU A 418 14.55 -15.46 -29.01
CA GLU A 418 15.39 -14.25 -29.08
C GLU A 418 14.49 -13.01 -29.15
N ASP A 419 14.07 -12.49 -28.00
CA ASP A 419 13.57 -11.13 -27.91
C ASP A 419 14.77 -10.20 -28.12
N THR A 420 14.83 -9.59 -29.30
CA THR A 420 15.78 -8.52 -29.61
C THR A 420 15.51 -7.33 -28.69
N TYR A 421 16.22 -7.25 -27.56
CA TYR A 421 16.22 -6.08 -26.69
C TYR A 421 16.79 -4.88 -27.45
N GLU A 422 15.95 -3.88 -27.74
CA GLU A 422 16.43 -2.59 -28.23
C GLU A 422 16.99 -1.78 -27.06
N GLU A 423 18.28 -1.40 -27.15
CA GLU A 423 18.93 -0.57 -26.14
C GLU A 423 18.29 0.84 -26.06
N PRO A 424 18.08 1.41 -24.86
CA PRO A 424 17.56 2.76 -24.67
C PRO A 424 18.43 3.82 -25.35
N LYS A 425 17.80 4.79 -26.01
CA LYS A 425 18.51 5.91 -26.66
C LYS A 425 18.13 7.24 -26.06
N GLU A 426 19.09 8.16 -26.05
CA GLU A 426 18.88 9.56 -25.70
C GLU A 426 18.87 10.42 -26.97
N LEU A 427 17.79 11.16 -27.20
CA LEU A 427 17.67 12.09 -28.33
C LEU A 427 17.63 13.52 -27.80
N THR A 428 18.48 14.41 -28.32
CA THR A 428 18.44 15.83 -27.98
C THR A 428 17.93 16.66 -29.17
N VAL A 429 16.90 17.47 -28.94
CA VAL A 429 16.31 18.36 -29.95
C VAL A 429 16.13 19.79 -29.41
N PRO A 430 16.20 20.83 -30.25
CA PRO A 430 15.80 22.17 -29.83
C PRO A 430 14.27 22.26 -29.64
N VAL A 431 13.81 23.18 -28.77
CA VAL A 431 12.38 23.35 -28.43
C VAL A 431 11.46 23.52 -29.65
N ASN A 432 11.94 24.18 -30.72
CA ASN A 432 11.18 24.34 -31.96
C ASN A 432 11.00 23.05 -32.79
N LYS A 433 11.63 21.96 -32.38
CA LYS A 433 11.55 20.62 -33.00
C LYS A 433 11.04 19.54 -32.04
N VAL A 434 10.54 19.90 -30.87
CA VAL A 434 10.12 18.93 -29.84
C VAL A 434 9.10 17.91 -30.33
N LEU A 435 8.10 18.33 -31.13
CA LEU A 435 7.10 17.41 -31.69
C LEU A 435 7.69 16.43 -32.73
N GLU A 436 8.68 16.89 -33.50
CA GLU A 436 9.44 16.01 -34.42
C GLU A 436 10.25 14.99 -33.61
N GLY A 437 10.90 15.44 -32.53
CA GLY A 437 11.63 14.58 -31.59
C GLY A 437 10.75 13.50 -30.95
N ILE A 438 9.57 13.87 -30.46
CA ILE A 438 8.60 12.90 -29.90
C ILE A 438 8.20 11.86 -30.95
N SER A 439 8.07 12.22 -32.23
CA SER A 439 7.73 11.25 -33.28
C SER A 439 8.87 10.29 -33.65
N GLN A 440 10.11 10.60 -33.27
CA GLN A 440 11.31 9.83 -33.59
C GLN A 440 11.83 8.98 -32.41
N CYS A 441 11.21 9.10 -31.23
CA CYS A 441 11.54 8.34 -30.03
C CYS A 441 10.50 7.25 -29.75
N ASN A 442 10.92 6.18 -29.11
CA ASN A 442 10.03 5.29 -28.38
C ASN A 442 10.02 5.72 -26.91
N LEU A 443 9.08 6.56 -26.48
CA LEU A 443 9.08 7.07 -25.10
C LEU A 443 8.88 5.98 -24.04
N CYS A 444 8.50 4.76 -24.40
CA CYS A 444 8.48 3.63 -23.46
C CYS A 444 9.89 3.19 -23.02
N ILE A 445 10.93 3.49 -23.81
CA ILE A 445 12.32 3.10 -23.52
C ILE A 445 13.32 4.25 -23.63
N ASP A 446 13.12 5.18 -24.57
CA ASP A 446 14.00 6.31 -24.88
C ASP A 446 13.75 7.53 -24.01
N THR A 447 14.73 8.43 -23.95
CA THR A 447 14.62 9.73 -23.28
C THR A 447 14.87 10.86 -24.29
N LEU A 448 13.94 11.81 -24.37
CA LEU A 448 14.01 13.01 -25.19
C LEU A 448 14.44 14.21 -24.35
N PHE A 449 15.58 14.81 -24.68
CA PHE A 449 16.05 16.08 -24.13
C PHE A 449 15.69 17.24 -25.07
N VAL A 450 15.08 18.29 -24.52
CA VAL A 450 14.60 19.45 -25.26
C VAL A 450 15.39 20.68 -24.84
N THR A 451 16.23 21.20 -25.72
CA THR A 451 17.02 22.42 -25.42
C THR A 451 16.15 23.67 -25.56
N LEU A 452 16.00 24.41 -24.47
CA LEU A 452 15.20 25.63 -24.40
C LEU A 452 15.96 26.85 -24.94
N THR A 453 15.22 27.82 -25.45
CA THR A 453 15.72 29.17 -25.74
C THR A 453 15.48 30.09 -24.53
N PRO A 454 16.23 31.20 -24.35
CA PRO A 454 16.12 32.07 -23.18
C PRO A 454 14.72 32.65 -22.90
N GLU A 455 13.84 32.67 -23.90
CA GLU A 455 12.45 33.11 -23.76
C GLU A 455 11.60 32.17 -22.86
N TYR A 456 12.06 30.95 -22.62
CA TYR A 456 11.42 29.95 -21.75
C TYR A 456 12.09 29.81 -20.37
N GLY A 457 13.09 30.65 -20.05
CA GLY A 457 13.96 30.46 -18.87
C GLY A 457 13.30 30.54 -17.49
N PHE A 458 12.01 30.87 -17.42
CA PHE A 458 11.23 30.94 -16.16
C PHE A 458 9.94 30.11 -16.20
N ALA A 459 9.68 29.36 -17.28
CA ALA A 459 8.50 28.51 -17.38
C ALA A 459 8.71 27.22 -16.59
N SER A 460 7.68 26.78 -15.86
CA SER A 460 7.74 25.46 -15.21
C SER A 460 7.70 24.35 -16.26
N THR A 461 8.21 23.17 -15.91
CA THR A 461 8.15 21.99 -16.79
C THR A 461 6.71 21.69 -17.21
N GLU A 462 5.75 21.79 -16.29
CA GLU A 462 4.33 21.56 -16.58
C GLU A 462 3.78 22.61 -17.55
N ASP A 463 4.06 23.90 -17.31
CA ASP A 463 3.68 24.97 -18.24
C ASP A 463 4.26 24.71 -19.63
N LEU A 464 5.50 24.22 -19.74
CA LEU A 464 6.11 23.89 -21.03
C LEU A 464 5.39 22.74 -21.74
N PHE A 465 4.92 21.71 -21.03
CA PHE A 465 4.13 20.63 -21.63
C PHE A 465 2.80 21.15 -22.21
N TYR A 466 2.14 22.08 -21.52
CA TYR A 466 0.87 22.67 -21.97
C TYR A 466 1.06 23.73 -23.05
N ASP A 467 1.98 24.68 -22.85
CA ASP A 467 2.26 25.81 -23.76
C ASP A 467 2.79 25.33 -25.10
N LEU A 468 3.57 24.23 -25.11
CA LEU A 468 4.06 23.59 -26.33
C LEU A 468 3.09 22.53 -26.88
N GLY A 469 1.98 22.27 -26.19
CA GLY A 469 0.92 21.35 -26.64
C GLY A 469 1.37 19.90 -26.79
N LEU A 470 2.24 19.41 -25.89
CA LEU A 470 2.93 18.13 -26.05
C LEU A 470 2.12 16.92 -25.61
N MET A 471 1.18 17.08 -24.68
CA MET A 471 0.46 15.96 -24.03
C MET A 471 -0.17 14.99 -25.03
N ASN A 472 -0.87 15.53 -26.03
CA ASN A 472 -1.50 14.72 -27.08
C ASN A 472 -0.49 13.97 -27.96
N ALA A 473 0.71 14.52 -28.16
CA ALA A 473 1.75 13.87 -28.96
C ALA A 473 2.43 12.73 -28.18
N ILE A 474 2.63 12.95 -26.87
CA ILE A 474 3.23 11.97 -25.95
C ILE A 474 2.31 10.78 -25.75
N GLU A 475 1.03 11.02 -25.47
CA GLU A 475 0.04 9.95 -25.33
C GLU A 475 -0.04 9.08 -26.59
N LYS A 476 -0.04 9.70 -27.78
CA LYS A 476 -0.03 8.97 -29.05
C LYS A 476 1.25 8.17 -29.24
N ASN A 477 2.40 8.71 -28.84
CA ASN A 477 3.68 8.01 -28.92
C ASN A 477 3.67 6.77 -28.01
N ILE A 478 3.28 6.92 -26.75
CA ILE A 478 3.20 5.83 -25.77
C ILE A 478 2.29 4.71 -26.26
N LYS A 479 1.08 5.05 -26.74
CA LYS A 479 0.13 4.08 -27.30
C LYS A 479 0.67 3.37 -28.55
N ALA A 480 1.41 4.08 -29.40
CA ALA A 480 2.00 3.47 -30.59
C ALA A 480 3.10 2.45 -30.27
N HIS A 481 3.73 2.55 -29.09
CA HIS A 481 4.79 1.67 -28.62
C HIS A 481 4.34 0.68 -27.53
N GLY A 482 3.02 0.44 -27.44
CA GLY A 482 2.45 -0.61 -26.59
C GLY A 482 2.25 -0.22 -25.12
N GLY A 483 2.49 1.03 -24.74
CA GLY A 483 2.14 1.56 -23.42
C GLY A 483 0.74 2.19 -23.35
N TYR A 484 0.30 2.58 -22.16
CA TYR A 484 -0.93 3.36 -21.99
C TYR A 484 -0.84 4.35 -20.82
N MET A 485 -1.53 5.47 -20.94
CA MET A 485 -1.61 6.51 -19.90
C MET A 485 -2.40 6.00 -18.69
N ILE A 486 -1.83 6.12 -17.49
CA ILE A 486 -2.51 5.90 -16.21
C ILE A 486 -3.32 7.14 -15.85
N ASP A 487 -2.68 8.30 -15.94
CA ASP A 487 -3.27 9.62 -15.71
C ASP A 487 -2.65 10.66 -16.66
N GLU A 488 -2.72 11.95 -16.31
CA GLU A 488 -2.16 13.01 -17.14
C GLU A 488 -0.63 12.99 -17.20
N TRP A 489 0.06 12.50 -16.18
CA TRP A 489 1.52 12.56 -16.05
C TRP A 489 2.21 11.20 -16.05
N GLN A 490 1.46 10.12 -15.84
CA GLN A 490 1.96 8.76 -15.70
C GLN A 490 1.42 7.83 -16.78
N TYR A 491 2.24 6.90 -17.21
CA TYR A 491 1.88 5.83 -18.13
C TYR A 491 2.61 4.54 -17.78
N VAL A 492 2.16 3.41 -18.29
CA VAL A 492 2.94 2.16 -18.24
C VAL A 492 3.51 1.85 -19.61
N ASP A 493 4.74 1.32 -19.65
CA ASP A 493 5.32 0.78 -20.87
C ASP A 493 4.72 -0.60 -21.23
N ALA A 494 5.16 -1.19 -22.34
CA ALA A 494 4.72 -2.52 -22.77
C ALA A 494 5.05 -3.64 -21.76
N ARG A 495 5.96 -3.39 -20.81
CA ARG A 495 6.36 -4.31 -19.73
C ARG A 495 5.62 -4.04 -18.42
N GLN A 496 4.60 -3.17 -18.44
CA GLN A 496 3.80 -2.79 -17.28
C GLN A 496 4.58 -2.01 -16.20
N VAL A 497 5.69 -1.37 -16.57
CA VAL A 497 6.46 -0.52 -15.64
C VAL A 497 5.88 0.90 -15.63
N PRO A 498 5.40 1.42 -14.49
CA PRO A 498 4.90 2.78 -14.41
C PRO A 498 6.03 3.79 -14.58
N MET A 499 5.80 4.79 -15.43
CA MET A 499 6.74 5.81 -15.82
C MET A 499 6.08 7.19 -15.80
N ASP A 500 6.82 8.18 -15.33
CA ASP A 500 6.41 9.58 -15.39
C ASP A 500 6.86 10.19 -16.72
N ILE A 501 5.98 10.90 -17.43
CA ILE A 501 6.30 11.60 -18.69
C ILE A 501 7.50 12.53 -18.52
N ARG A 502 7.63 13.20 -17.37
CA ARG A 502 8.71 14.14 -17.06
C ARG A 502 10.06 13.43 -16.91
N SER A 503 10.06 12.12 -16.66
CA SER A 503 11.29 11.32 -16.67
C SER A 503 11.82 11.08 -18.09
N ARG A 504 10.93 11.10 -19.10
CA ARG A 504 11.24 10.78 -20.50
C ARG A 504 11.29 11.97 -21.44
N VAL A 505 10.62 13.06 -21.14
CA VAL A 505 10.73 14.32 -21.89
C VAL A 505 11.27 15.38 -20.94
N ARG A 506 12.55 15.71 -21.08
CA ARG A 506 13.28 16.61 -20.16
C ARG A 506 13.66 17.90 -20.87
N PHE A 507 13.43 19.04 -20.24
CA PHE A 507 13.83 20.34 -20.77
C PHE A 507 15.20 20.75 -20.19
N LYS A 508 16.09 21.25 -21.03
CA LYS A 508 17.46 21.66 -20.68
C LYS A 508 17.77 23.08 -21.10
#